data_AF-K1SMM4-F1
#
_entry.id   AF-K1SMM4-F1
#
_cell.length_a   1.000
_cell.length_b   1.000
_cell.length_c   1.000
_cell.angle_alpha   90.00
_cell.angle_beta   90.00
_cell.angle_gamma   90.00
#
_symmetry.space_group_name_H-M   'P 1'
#
loop_
_entity.id
_entity.type
_entity.pdbx_description
1 polymer ?
#
loop_
_entity_poly.entity_id
_entity_poly.type
_entity_poly.pdbx_seq_one_letter_code
_entity_poly.pdbx_strand_id
1 'polypeptide(L)'
;DYTTPIGKLHTIETGVKYIFRRNSSDNKFYEAAGGSNDYAYNEDRSSDYRHLNHILSAYAGYTLRYKDFTFKPGLRYEQTIQRVKYIVGPGENFHTNFSDLVPSVSLGMKIGKTQNIRAGYNMRIWRPGIWNLNPYFDDQNPMFISQGNPDLKSEKSHAFDVAYSSFSAK
;
A
#
# COMPACT_ATOMS: atom_id res chain seq x y z
N ASP A 1 -18.71 -3.21 4.12
CA ASP A 1 -18.87 -1.75 4.11
C ASP A 1 -20.23 -1.42 4.71
N TYR A 2 -20.34 -0.38 5.52
CA TYR A 2 -21.56 0.04 6.18
C TYR A 2 -21.78 1.54 5.98
N THR A 3 -22.88 1.90 5.35
CA THR A 3 -23.27 3.29 5.11
C THR A 3 -24.67 3.51 5.67
N THR A 4 -24.86 4.54 6.49
CA THR A 4 -26.18 4.86 7.05
C THR A 4 -26.42 6.37 7.10
N PRO A 5 -27.59 6.83 6.59
CA PRO A 5 -28.04 8.18 6.85
C PRO A 5 -28.50 8.28 8.30
N ILE A 6 -27.76 9.01 9.13
CA ILE A 6 -28.18 9.32 10.52
C ILE A 6 -29.17 10.49 10.58
N GLY A 7 -29.35 11.21 9.47
CA GLY A 7 -30.36 12.24 9.30
C GLY A 7 -30.49 12.67 7.84
N LYS A 8 -31.39 13.61 7.56
CA LYS A 8 -31.67 14.07 6.18
C LYS A 8 -30.43 14.68 5.49
N LEU A 9 -29.49 15.22 6.27
CA LEU A 9 -28.30 15.93 5.78
C LEU A 9 -27.00 15.16 6.06
N HIS A 10 -27.06 14.08 6.84
CA HIS A 10 -25.91 13.48 7.51
C HIS A 10 -25.82 12.00 7.14
N THR A 11 -24.69 11.60 6.58
CA THR A 11 -24.41 10.20 6.24
C THR A 11 -23.08 9.80 6.84
N ILE A 12 -23.05 8.66 7.52
CA ILE A 12 -21.83 8.04 8.03
C ILE A 12 -21.52 6.82 7.18
N GLU A 13 -20.26 6.63 6.87
CA GLU A 13 -19.71 5.46 6.19
C GLU A 13 -18.59 4.89 7.04
N THR A 14 -18.57 3.57 7.22
CA THR A 14 -17.47 2.90 7.89
C THR A 14 -17.27 1.51 7.32
N GLY A 15 -16.03 1.07 7.28
CA GLY A 15 -15.72 -0.26 6.81
C GLY A 15 -14.40 -0.76 7.37
N VAL A 16 -14.28 -2.08 7.36
CA VAL A 16 -13.05 -2.78 7.67
C VAL A 16 -12.71 -3.69 6.50
N LYS A 17 -11.42 -3.84 6.23
CA LYS A 17 -10.90 -4.72 5.18
C LYS A 17 -9.65 -5.40 5.70
N TYR A 18 -9.60 -6.71 5.50
CA TYR A 18 -8.46 -7.55 5.82
C TYR A 18 -7.98 -8.23 4.53
N ILE A 19 -6.68 -8.17 4.28
CA ILE A 19 -6.02 -8.79 3.13
C ILE A 19 -4.95 -9.73 3.68
N PHE A 20 -5.04 -11.00 3.29
CA PHE A 20 -4.00 -11.98 3.52
C PHE A 20 -3.36 -12.34 2.18
N ARG A 21 -2.04 -12.23 2.10
CA ARG A 21 -1.26 -12.59 0.91
C ARG A 21 -0.08 -13.46 1.30
N ARG A 22 0.00 -14.63 0.67
CA ARG A 22 1.15 -15.53 0.76
C ARG A 22 1.82 -15.54 -0.61
N ASN A 23 3.10 -15.19 -0.64
CA ASN A 23 3.96 -15.39 -1.80
C ASN A 23 5.06 -16.38 -1.40
N SER A 24 5.43 -17.26 -2.31
CA SER A 24 6.61 -18.13 -2.18
C SER A 24 7.42 -17.99 -3.44
N SER A 25 8.73 -17.95 -3.29
CA SER A 25 9.67 -17.97 -4.41
C SER A 25 10.64 -19.11 -4.17
N ASP A 26 10.72 -20.02 -5.13
CA ASP A 26 11.64 -21.16 -5.13
C ASP A 26 12.57 -20.98 -6.34
N ASN A 27 13.85 -20.72 -6.07
CA ASN A 27 14.89 -20.59 -7.08
C ASN A 27 15.96 -21.64 -6.80
N LYS A 28 16.07 -22.63 -7.70
CA LYS A 28 17.01 -23.74 -7.57
C LYS A 28 18.13 -23.55 -8.56
N PHE A 29 19.34 -23.42 -8.04
CA PHE A 29 20.55 -23.30 -8.83
C PHE A 29 21.28 -24.64 -8.88
N TYR A 30 21.62 -25.08 -10.09
CA TYR A 30 22.40 -26.29 -10.32
C TYR A 30 23.69 -25.91 -11.05
N GLU A 31 24.83 -26.38 -10.55
CA GLU A 31 26.15 -26.04 -11.06
C GLU A 31 26.91 -27.32 -11.40
N ALA A 32 27.56 -27.35 -12.57
CA ALA A 32 28.37 -28.48 -12.98
C ALA A 32 29.85 -28.19 -12.69
N ALA A 33 30.56 -29.19 -12.16
CA ALA A 33 32.00 -29.08 -11.95
C ALA A 33 32.70 -29.08 -13.32
N GLY A 34 33.34 -27.96 -13.69
CA GLY A 34 34.34 -27.90 -14.76
C GLY A 34 33.87 -28.35 -16.16
N GLY A 35 32.71 -27.88 -16.64
CA GLY A 35 32.24 -28.17 -18.01
C GLY A 35 31.72 -29.59 -18.24
N SER A 36 31.55 -30.37 -17.17
CA SER A 36 30.85 -31.66 -17.22
C SER A 36 29.33 -31.48 -17.32
N ASN A 37 28.61 -32.57 -17.65
CA ASN A 37 27.14 -32.61 -17.65
C ASN A 37 26.56 -32.99 -16.28
N ASP A 38 27.39 -33.09 -15.24
CA ASP A 38 26.98 -33.45 -13.87
C ASP A 38 26.63 -32.20 -13.07
N TYR A 39 25.39 -31.74 -13.23
CA TYR A 39 24.83 -30.62 -12.50
C TYR A 39 24.46 -31.01 -11.06
N ALA A 40 25.20 -30.50 -10.08
CA ALA A 40 24.91 -30.66 -8.66
C ALA A 40 24.09 -29.48 -8.13
N TYR A 41 23.14 -29.75 -7.24
CA TYR A 41 22.36 -28.70 -6.57
C TYR A 41 23.26 -27.88 -5.65
N ASN A 42 23.23 -26.56 -5.81
CA ASN A 42 24.03 -25.63 -5.01
C ASN A 42 23.10 -24.91 -4.03
N GLU A 43 23.08 -25.35 -2.77
CA GLU A 43 22.25 -24.77 -1.71
C GLU A 43 22.59 -23.31 -1.40
N ASP A 44 23.87 -22.94 -1.46
CA ASP A 44 24.32 -21.58 -1.16
C ASP A 44 23.86 -20.56 -2.21
N ARG A 45 23.64 -21.01 -3.45
CA ARG A 45 23.15 -20.19 -4.56
C ARG A 45 21.66 -20.40 -4.87
N SER A 46 21.00 -21.29 -4.15
CA SER A 46 19.57 -21.53 -4.24
C SER A 46 18.83 -20.73 -3.16
N SER A 47 17.60 -20.31 -3.46
CA SER A 47 16.78 -19.53 -2.51
C SER A 47 15.35 -20.03 -2.52
N ASP A 48 14.87 -20.53 -1.38
CA ASP A 48 13.45 -20.72 -1.11
C ASP A 48 13.07 -19.75 0.00
N TYR A 49 12.24 -18.76 -0.33
CA TYR A 49 11.66 -17.87 0.66
C TYR A 49 10.14 -17.81 0.59
N ARG A 50 9.54 -17.75 1.78
CA ARG A 50 8.10 -17.57 1.98
C ARG A 50 7.83 -16.21 2.59
N HIS A 51 6.93 -15.49 1.97
CA HIS A 51 6.53 -14.15 2.35
C HIS A 51 5.04 -14.12 2.70
N LEU A 52 4.74 -13.68 3.91
CA LEU A 52 3.40 -13.55 4.45
C LEU A 52 3.10 -12.08 4.74
N ASN A 53 2.06 -11.56 4.10
CA ASN A 53 1.57 -10.21 4.29
C ASN A 53 0.15 -10.22 4.81
N HIS A 54 -0.03 -9.57 5.96
CA HIS A 54 -1.32 -9.28 6.56
C HIS A 54 -1.54 -7.77 6.50
N ILE A 55 -2.61 -7.32 5.87
CA ILE A 55 -2.99 -5.90 5.84
C ILE A 55 -4.38 -5.79 6.43
N LEU A 56 -4.48 -5.15 7.59
CA LEU A 56 -5.74 -4.76 8.21
C LEU A 56 -5.96 -3.28 7.96
N SER A 57 -7.15 -2.90 7.52
CA SER A 57 -7.52 -1.50 7.34
C SER A 57 -8.93 -1.25 7.85
N ALA A 58 -9.13 -0.10 8.47
CA ALA A 58 -10.41 0.40 8.91
C ALA A 58 -10.57 1.83 8.43
N TYR A 59 -11.77 2.21 7.99
CA TYR A 59 -12.06 3.57 7.60
C TYR A 59 -13.38 4.05 8.18
N ALA A 60 -13.45 5.35 8.37
CA ALA A 60 -14.64 6.09 8.74
C ALA A 60 -14.71 7.35 7.88
N GLY A 61 -15.87 7.59 7.29
CA GLY A 61 -16.19 8.75 6.49
C GLY A 61 -17.47 9.37 7.01
N TYR A 62 -17.56 10.69 6.89
CA TYR A 62 -18.77 11.42 7.19
C TYR A 62 -19.09 12.33 6.02
N THR A 63 -20.36 12.44 5.68
CA THR A 63 -20.85 13.32 4.62
C THR A 63 -21.93 14.21 5.20
N LEU A 64 -21.68 15.52 5.18
CA LEU A 64 -22.66 16.56 5.42
C LEU A 64 -23.09 17.14 4.07
N ARG A 65 -24.38 17.06 3.75
CA ARG A 65 -24.98 17.73 2.59
C ARG A 65 -26.00 18.73 3.10
N TYR A 66 -25.69 20.01 3.00
CA TYR A 66 -26.60 21.09 3.37
C TYR A 66 -26.83 22.02 2.19
N LYS A 67 -28.02 21.95 1.60
CA LYS A 67 -28.38 22.70 0.38
C LYS A 67 -27.34 22.46 -0.73
N ASP A 68 -26.65 23.51 -1.14
CA ASP A 68 -25.63 23.52 -2.19
C ASP A 68 -24.21 23.24 -1.69
N PHE A 69 -24.06 22.99 -0.39
CA PHE A 69 -22.79 22.69 0.27
C PHE A 69 -22.69 21.19 0.59
N THR A 70 -21.53 20.61 0.29
CA THR A 70 -21.18 19.23 0.65
C THR A 70 -19.81 19.21 1.30
N PHE A 71 -19.72 18.62 2.49
CA PHE A 71 -18.47 18.41 3.20
C PHE A 71 -18.30 16.93 3.53
N LYS A 72 -17.13 16.39 3.20
CA LYS A 72 -16.82 14.97 3.33
C LYS A 72 -15.44 14.75 3.95
N PRO A 73 -15.31 14.81 5.28
CA PRO A 73 -14.11 14.32 5.95
C PRO A 73 -14.12 12.79 6.01
N GLY A 74 -12.93 12.20 5.95
CA GLY A 74 -12.71 10.78 6.06
C GLY A 74 -11.34 10.47 6.64
N LEU A 75 -11.24 9.32 7.29
CA LEU A 75 -10.03 8.85 7.94
C LEU A 75 -9.93 7.34 7.76
N ARG A 76 -8.74 6.87 7.37
CA ARG A 76 -8.46 5.45 7.22
C ARG A 76 -7.20 5.10 8.00
N TYR A 77 -7.31 4.12 8.89
CA TYR A 77 -6.18 3.52 9.56
C TYR A 77 -5.81 2.21 8.86
N GLU A 78 -4.53 1.95 8.72
CA GLU A 78 -4.01 0.73 8.14
C GLU A 78 -2.84 0.18 8.94
N GLN A 79 -2.89 -1.12 9.19
CA GLN A 79 -1.85 -1.90 9.82
C GLN A 79 -1.36 -2.97 8.85
N THR A 80 -0.11 -2.88 8.41
CA THR A 80 0.54 -3.90 7.58
C THR A 80 1.55 -4.68 8.42
N ILE A 81 1.47 -6.00 8.41
CA ILE A 81 2.42 -6.91 9.05
C ILE A 81 3.01 -7.78 7.94
N GLN A 82 4.30 -7.62 7.70
CA GLN A 82 5.07 -8.42 6.76
C GLN A 82 5.98 -9.37 7.53
N ARG A 83 5.97 -10.65 7.14
CA ARG A 83 6.85 -11.68 7.68
C ARG A 83 7.49 -12.42 6.54
N VAL A 84 8.82 -12.47 6.53
CA VAL A 84 9.58 -13.22 5.55
C VAL A 84 10.32 -14.33 6.28
N LYS A 85 10.19 -15.54 5.74
CA LYS A 85 10.91 -16.71 6.21
C LYS A 85 11.74 -17.29 5.07
N TYR A 86 13.05 -17.32 5.24
CA TYR A 86 13.96 -18.05 4.36
C TYR A 86 14.01 -19.52 4.81
N ILE A 87 13.84 -20.43 3.86
CA ILE A 87 13.87 -21.88 4.07
C ILE A 87 15.19 -22.46 3.56
N VAL A 88 15.70 -21.91 2.45
CA VAL A 88 17.00 -22.26 1.85
C VAL A 88 17.72 -20.97 1.43
N GLY A 89 19.04 -20.94 1.61
CA GLY A 89 19.92 -19.82 1.26
C GLY A 89 20.35 -18.96 2.45
N PRO A 90 21.21 -17.94 2.25
CA PRO A 90 21.85 -17.17 3.33
C PRO A 90 20.94 -16.11 3.98
N GLY A 91 19.69 -15.96 3.53
CA GLY A 91 18.79 -14.91 3.99
C GLY A 91 18.31 -15.10 5.43
N GLU A 92 18.27 -14.02 6.21
CA GLU A 92 17.70 -14.04 7.56
C GLU A 92 16.20 -13.76 7.57
N ASN A 93 15.49 -14.40 8.49
CA ASN A 93 14.07 -14.13 8.70
C ASN A 93 13.90 -12.70 9.21
N PHE A 94 13.07 -11.91 8.55
CA PHE A 94 12.74 -10.56 9.01
C PHE A 94 11.24 -10.36 9.15
N HIS A 95 10.87 -9.45 10.05
CA HIS A 95 9.51 -8.98 10.21
C HIS A 95 9.49 -7.46 10.19
N THR A 96 8.48 -6.88 9.54
CA THR A 96 8.27 -5.43 9.55
C THR A 96 6.80 -5.15 9.77
N ASN A 97 6.51 -4.14 10.58
CA ASN A 97 5.16 -3.64 10.83
C ASN A 97 5.06 -2.16 10.39
N PHE A 98 3.94 -1.82 9.77
CA PHE A 98 3.65 -0.46 9.34
C PHE A 98 2.28 -0.06 9.86
N SER A 99 2.21 1.11 10.49
CA SER A 99 0.97 1.74 10.93
C SER A 99 0.80 3.07 10.21
N ASP A 100 -0.23 3.17 9.39
CA ASP A 100 -0.48 4.34 8.56
C ASP A 100 -1.86 4.92 8.84
N LEU A 101 -1.91 6.23 9.09
CA LEU A 101 -3.13 7.00 9.23
C LEU A 101 -3.31 7.90 8.01
N VAL A 102 -4.41 7.73 7.30
CA VAL A 102 -4.66 8.31 5.98
C VAL A 102 -5.91 9.20 6.02
N PRO A 103 -5.74 10.51 6.27
CA PRO A 103 -6.84 11.47 6.23
C PRO A 103 -7.21 11.85 4.79
N SER A 104 -8.49 12.17 4.59
CA SER A 104 -9.03 12.72 3.35
C SER A 104 -10.12 13.73 3.67
N VAL A 105 -10.19 14.83 2.92
CA VAL A 105 -11.23 15.84 3.07
C VAL A 105 -11.67 16.30 1.69
N SER A 106 -12.98 16.37 1.47
CA SER A 106 -13.54 16.96 0.25
C SER A 106 -14.63 17.97 0.58
N LEU A 107 -14.57 19.11 -0.10
CA LEU A 107 -15.53 20.21 -0.02
C LEU A 107 -16.11 20.43 -1.42
N GLY A 108 -17.41 20.63 -1.50
CA GLY A 108 -18.12 20.95 -2.73
C GLY A 108 -19.16 22.03 -2.48
N MET A 109 -19.21 23.03 -3.36
CA MET A 109 -20.13 24.17 -3.26
C MET A 109 -20.69 24.52 -4.62
N LYS A 110 -22.01 24.59 -4.76
CA LYS A 110 -22.64 25.19 -5.93
C LYS A 110 -22.81 26.69 -5.71
N ILE A 111 -22.32 27.50 -6.65
CA ILE A 111 -22.37 28.98 -6.60
C ILE A 111 -23.58 29.51 -7.40
N GLY A 112 -24.29 28.62 -8.09
CA GLY A 112 -25.53 28.90 -8.80
C GLY A 112 -26.08 27.62 -9.43
N LYS A 113 -26.99 27.75 -10.39
CA LYS A 113 -27.58 26.60 -11.09
C LYS A 113 -26.58 25.88 -12.01
N THR A 114 -25.54 26.58 -12.45
CA THR A 114 -24.62 26.14 -13.50
C THR A 114 -23.16 26.04 -13.07
N GLN A 115 -22.84 26.49 -11.85
CA GLN A 115 -21.46 26.62 -11.38
C GLN A 115 -21.24 25.81 -10.11
N ASN A 116 -20.10 25.10 -10.05
CA ASN A 116 -19.71 24.32 -8.90
C ASN A 116 -18.19 24.41 -8.67
N ILE A 117 -17.81 24.69 -7.43
CA ILE A 117 -16.45 24.58 -6.91
C ILE A 117 -16.32 23.27 -6.14
N ARG A 118 -15.18 22.61 -6.30
CA ARG A 118 -14.75 21.49 -5.47
C ARG A 118 -13.33 21.76 -5.00
N ALA A 119 -13.08 21.49 -3.73
CA ALA A 119 -11.75 21.44 -3.17
C ALA A 119 -11.55 20.10 -2.47
N GLY A 120 -10.34 19.56 -2.51
CA GLY A 120 -10.02 18.27 -1.95
C GLY A 120 -8.62 18.23 -1.39
N TYR A 121 -8.47 17.48 -0.31
CA TYR A 121 -7.19 17.03 0.22
C TYR A 121 -7.23 15.52 0.37
N ASN A 122 -6.24 14.83 -0.17
CA ASN A 122 -6.14 13.38 -0.05
C ASN A 122 -4.71 12.97 0.23
N MET A 123 -4.52 12.17 1.28
CA MET A 123 -3.25 11.49 1.50
C MET A 123 -3.29 10.11 0.84
N ARG A 124 -2.24 9.73 0.12
CA ARG A 124 -2.02 8.37 -0.38
C ARG A 124 -0.78 7.79 0.27
N ILE A 125 -0.81 6.49 0.52
CA ILE A 125 0.33 5.76 1.08
C ILE A 125 0.85 4.74 0.07
N TRP A 126 2.17 4.57 0.03
CA TRP A 126 2.82 3.50 -0.70
C TRP A 126 3.63 2.63 0.26
N ARG A 127 3.43 1.31 0.16
CA ARG A 127 4.09 0.33 1.03
C ARG A 127 5.36 -0.14 0.34
N PRO A 128 6.53 -0.11 1.01
CA PRO A 128 7.74 -0.69 0.47
C PRO A 128 7.49 -2.17 0.12
N GLY A 129 7.93 -2.58 -1.07
CA GLY A 129 7.88 -3.97 -1.48
C GLY A 129 8.92 -4.80 -0.74
N ILE A 130 8.79 -6.13 -0.82
CA ILE A 130 9.75 -7.06 -0.20
C ILE A 130 11.19 -6.80 -0.66
N TRP A 131 11.40 -6.47 -1.93
CA TRP A 131 12.72 -6.12 -2.48
C TRP A 131 13.34 -4.89 -1.82
N ASN A 132 12.52 -3.94 -1.38
CA ASN A 132 13.01 -2.75 -0.68
C ASN A 132 13.35 -3.05 0.79
N LEU A 133 12.73 -4.07 1.39
CA LEU A 133 12.92 -4.42 2.81
C LEU A 133 13.94 -5.54 3.02
N ASN A 134 14.21 -6.35 2.01
CA ASN A 134 15.05 -7.52 2.12
C ASN A 134 16.51 -7.13 2.44
N PRO A 135 17.03 -7.44 3.64
CA PRO A 135 18.40 -7.08 4.03
C PRO A 135 19.46 -7.97 3.36
N TYR A 136 19.06 -8.92 2.51
CA TYR A 136 19.97 -9.74 1.73
C TYR A 136 20.81 -8.88 0.78
N PHE A 137 22.11 -9.14 0.76
CA PHE A 137 23.03 -8.57 -0.22
C PHE A 137 22.87 -9.31 -1.53
N ASP A 138 22.29 -8.66 -2.53
CA ASP A 138 22.33 -9.16 -3.90
C ASP A 138 23.72 -8.85 -4.48
N ASP A 139 24.57 -9.88 -4.53
CA ASP A 139 25.95 -9.84 -5.02
C ASP A 139 26.12 -10.54 -6.38
N GLN A 140 25.02 -10.85 -7.08
CA GLN A 140 25.05 -11.47 -8.41
C GLN A 140 25.88 -10.66 -9.42
N ASN A 141 25.96 -9.34 -9.23
CA ASN A 141 26.91 -8.47 -9.89
C ASN A 141 27.83 -7.83 -8.84
N PRO A 142 29.11 -8.23 -8.76
CA PRO A 142 30.06 -7.66 -7.80
C PRO A 142 30.30 -6.15 -7.96
N MET A 143 29.99 -5.57 -9.13
CA MET A 143 30.07 -4.13 -9.37
C MET A 143 28.81 -3.36 -8.94
N PHE A 144 27.73 -4.05 -8.59
CA PHE A 144 26.48 -3.45 -8.15
C PHE A 144 25.83 -4.30 -7.05
N ILE A 145 26.31 -4.11 -5.82
CA ILE A 145 25.75 -4.76 -4.64
C ILE A 145 24.54 -3.94 -4.17
N SER A 146 23.37 -4.57 -4.13
CA SER A 146 22.14 -3.95 -3.63
C SER A 146 21.68 -4.61 -2.35
N GLN A 147 21.25 -3.79 -1.39
CA GLN A 147 20.68 -4.26 -0.12
C GLN A 147 19.39 -3.47 0.16
N GLY A 148 18.32 -4.18 0.53
CA GLY A 148 17.11 -3.54 1.05
C GLY A 148 17.30 -3.07 2.50
N ASN A 149 16.43 -2.19 2.95
CA ASN A 149 16.44 -1.67 4.32
C ASN A 149 15.12 -2.07 5.03
N PRO A 150 15.16 -2.97 6.02
CA PRO A 150 13.98 -3.43 6.74
C PRO A 150 13.32 -2.32 7.61
N ASP A 151 14.02 -1.21 7.88
CA ASP A 151 13.54 -0.04 8.62
C ASP A 151 12.84 1.02 7.75
N LEU A 152 12.67 0.75 6.45
CA LEU A 152 11.91 1.66 5.59
C LEU A 152 10.51 1.87 6.15
N LYS A 153 10.01 3.09 5.99
CA LYS A 153 8.65 3.48 6.36
C LYS A 153 7.79 3.63 5.11
N SER A 154 6.48 3.54 5.29
CA SER A 154 5.54 3.84 4.21
C SER A 154 5.73 5.26 3.70
N GLU A 155 5.77 5.42 2.38
CA GLU A 155 5.79 6.73 1.73
C GLU A 155 4.41 7.37 1.83
N LYS A 156 4.36 8.68 2.08
CA LYS A 156 3.12 9.45 2.22
C LYS A 156 3.12 10.59 1.21
N SER A 157 2.15 10.56 0.31
CA SER A 157 1.94 11.60 -0.70
C SER A 157 0.69 12.39 -0.37
N HIS A 158 0.79 13.72 -0.43
CA HIS A 158 -0.28 14.65 -0.11
C HIS A 158 -0.71 15.38 -1.38
N ALA A 159 -1.99 15.24 -1.74
CA ALA A 159 -2.57 15.91 -2.90
C ALA A 159 -3.61 16.94 -2.47
N PHE A 160 -3.52 18.15 -3.04
CA PHE A 160 -4.46 19.23 -2.85
C PHE A 160 -5.00 19.64 -4.21
N ASP A 161 -6.33 19.60 -4.37
CA ASP A 161 -6.99 19.83 -5.65
C ASP A 161 -8.07 20.89 -5.48
N VAL A 162 -8.13 21.84 -6.42
CA VAL A 162 -9.23 22.80 -6.53
C VAL A 162 -9.73 22.78 -7.96
N ALA A 163 -11.03 22.60 -8.12
CA ALA A 163 -11.70 22.50 -9.41
C ALA A 163 -12.90 23.44 -9.44
N TYR A 164 -12.94 24.31 -10.46
CA TYR A 164 -14.11 25.09 -10.81
C TYR A 164 -14.73 24.53 -12.08
N SER A 165 -16.04 24.38 -12.08
CA SER A 165 -16.81 23.90 -13.22
C SER A 165 -17.99 24.83 -13.48
N SER A 166 -18.18 25.21 -14.74
CA SER A 166 -19.28 26.05 -15.21
C SER A 166 -19.88 25.40 -16.46
N PHE A 167 -21.20 25.24 -16.47
CA PHE A 167 -21.93 24.63 -17.58
C PHE A 167 -22.95 25.63 -18.13
N SER A 168 -22.99 25.87 -19.43
CA SER A 168 -24.14 26.59 -20.01
C SER A 168 -25.34 25.66 -20.05
N ALA A 169 -26.48 26.07 -19.49
CA ALA A 169 -27.75 25.46 -19.86
C ALA A 169 -27.95 25.72 -21.37
N LYS A 170 -28.30 24.68 -22.12
CA LYS A 170 -28.85 24.84 -23.48
C LYS A 170 -30.31 25.25 -23.38
#